data_AF-A0A2G0W113-F1
#
_entry.id   AF-A0A2G0W113-F1
#
_cell.length_a   1.000
_cell.length_b   1.000
_cell.length_c   1.000
_cell.angle_alpha   90.00
_cell.angle_beta   90.00
_cell.angle_gamma   90.00
#
_symmetry.space_group_name_H-M   'P 1'
#
loop_
_entity.id
_entity.type
_entity.pdbx_description
1 polymer ?
#
loop_
_entity_poly.entity_id
_entity_poly.type
_entity_poly.pdbx_seq_one_letter_code
_entity_poly.pdbx_strand_id
1 'polypeptide(L)'
;MNTVTMNDVKELARQTGNSPMAVLTDLIERGYQLVEDAPLPKGNPLTSSKDATALWKATKQKVAEDLYQADPLVRQLIDVDNAYKGFAQQPKQSVIKRDEFGNVTGTNKSMLTGASQKEQAELMAAIRANYNQGQ
;
A
#
# COMPACT_ATOMS: atom_id res chain seq x y z
N MET A 1 3.62 5.66 -46.56
CA MET A 1 2.82 6.79 -46.06
C MET A 1 2.85 6.66 -44.55
N ASN A 2 3.42 7.63 -43.83
CA ASN A 2 3.60 7.50 -42.40
C ASN A 2 2.38 8.08 -41.69
N THR A 3 1.76 7.28 -40.82
CA THR A 3 0.55 7.67 -40.07
C THR A 3 0.87 7.70 -38.60
N VAL A 4 0.27 8.63 -37.86
CA VAL A 4 0.42 8.75 -36.42
C VAL A 4 -0.94 8.91 -35.77
N THR A 5 -1.15 8.31 -34.60
CA THR A 5 -2.38 8.48 -33.84
C THR A 5 -2.24 9.60 -32.81
N MET A 6 -3.36 10.11 -32.29
CA MET A 6 -3.32 11.15 -31.26
C MET A 6 -2.75 10.62 -29.93
N ASN A 7 -2.90 9.32 -29.65
CA ASN A 7 -2.24 8.67 -28.53
C ASN A 7 -0.72 8.66 -28.68
N ASP A 8 -0.18 8.32 -29.86
CA ASP A 8 1.26 8.34 -30.12
C ASP A 8 1.85 9.75 -29.91
N VAL A 9 1.13 10.79 -30.37
CA VAL A 9 1.52 12.20 -30.15
C VAL A 9 1.57 12.55 -28.67
N LYS A 10 0.60 12.08 -27.87
CA LYS A 10 0.57 12.31 -26.41
C LYS A 10 1.70 11.56 -25.69
N GLU A 11 2.00 10.33 -26.10
CA GLU A 11 3.12 9.58 -25.53
C GLU A 11 4.46 10.22 -25.88
N LEU A 12 4.65 10.64 -27.14
CA LEU A 12 5.83 11.37 -27.57
C LEU A 12 5.98 12.71 -26.84
N ALA A 13 4.88 13.45 -26.64
CA ALA A 13 4.87 14.66 -25.83
C ALA A 13 5.30 14.39 -24.38
N ARG A 14 4.83 13.28 -23.78
CA ARG A 14 5.22 12.88 -22.43
C ARG A 14 6.70 12.49 -22.33
N GLN A 15 7.25 11.85 -23.36
CA GLN A 15 8.65 11.43 -23.41
C GLN A 15 9.61 12.59 -23.69
N THR A 16 9.19 13.54 -24.54
CA THR A 16 10.02 14.68 -24.97
C THR A 16 9.86 15.92 -24.09
N GLY A 17 8.84 15.95 -23.22
CA GLY A 17 8.52 17.12 -22.39
C GLY A 17 7.91 18.29 -23.18
N ASN A 18 7.66 18.11 -24.48
CA ASN A 18 7.06 19.11 -25.34
C ASN A 18 5.53 19.08 -25.26
N SER A 19 4.89 20.17 -25.68
CA SER A 19 3.42 20.18 -25.77
C SER A 19 2.95 19.22 -26.89
N PRO A 20 1.82 18.53 -26.72
CA PRO A 20 1.26 17.66 -27.76
C PRO A 20 1.06 18.38 -29.10
N MET A 21 0.76 19.67 -29.06
CA MET A 21 0.63 20.51 -30.25
C MET A 21 1.97 20.68 -30.98
N ALA A 22 3.07 20.94 -30.25
CA ALA A 22 4.39 21.09 -30.84
C ALA A 22 4.86 19.78 -31.49
N VAL A 23 4.63 18.66 -30.83
CA VAL A 23 4.96 17.33 -31.36
C VAL A 23 4.13 17.00 -32.60
N LEU A 24 2.84 17.35 -32.60
CA LEU A 24 1.98 17.19 -33.78
C LEU A 24 2.51 18.00 -34.96
N THR A 25 2.87 19.27 -34.74
CA THR A 25 3.42 20.14 -35.79
C THR A 25 4.71 19.56 -36.38
N ASP A 26 5.65 19.13 -35.53
CA ASP A 26 6.90 18.48 -35.96
C ASP A 26 6.64 17.22 -36.80
N LEU A 27 5.63 16.43 -36.43
CA LEU A 27 5.26 15.21 -37.15
C LEU A 27 4.60 15.52 -38.50
N ILE A 28 3.77 16.54 -38.57
CA ILE A 28 3.16 17.01 -39.84
C ILE A 28 4.25 17.53 -40.79
N GLU A 29 5.21 18.31 -40.29
CA GLU A 29 6.36 18.80 -41.08
C GLU A 29 7.22 17.66 -41.61
N ARG A 30 7.32 16.55 -40.86
CA ARG A 30 8.00 15.32 -41.28
C ARG A 30 7.16 14.42 -42.20
N GLY A 31 5.95 14.86 -42.59
CA GLY A 31 5.06 14.16 -43.51
C GLY A 31 4.22 13.05 -42.89
N TYR A 32 4.05 13.04 -41.56
CA TYR A 32 3.10 12.13 -40.89
C TYR A 32 1.68 12.67 -41.00
N GLN A 33 0.72 11.79 -41.30
CA GLN A 33 -0.70 12.11 -41.28
C GLN A 33 -1.35 11.63 -39.99
N LEU A 34 -2.12 12.51 -39.36
CA LEU A 34 -2.93 12.17 -38.18
C LEU A 34 -4.10 11.30 -38.62
N VAL A 35 -4.19 10.09 -38.05
CA VAL A 35 -5.31 9.17 -38.24
C VAL A 35 -6.08 9.06 -36.92
N GLU A 36 -7.40 8.97 -37.00
CA GLU A 36 -8.23 8.71 -35.83
C GLU A 36 -7.81 7.39 -35.18
N ASP A 37 -7.62 7.44 -33.86
CA ASP A 37 -7.40 6.24 -33.05
C ASP A 37 -8.55 5.24 -33.32
N ALA A 38 -8.19 3.97 -33.53
CA ALA A 38 -9.19 2.91 -33.55
C ALA A 38 -10.02 3.01 -32.26
N PRO A 39 -11.36 2.90 -32.32
CA PRO A 39 -12.19 3.01 -31.13
C PRO A 39 -11.66 2.01 -30.11
N LEU A 40 -11.21 2.51 -28.95
CA LEU A 40 -10.73 1.64 -27.89
C LEU A 40 -11.81 0.58 -27.68
N PRO A 41 -11.44 -0.72 -27.58
CA PRO A 41 -12.41 -1.73 -27.22
C PRO A 41 -13.04 -1.24 -25.93
N LYS A 42 -14.34 -0.93 -25.98
CA LYS A 42 -15.12 -0.54 -24.81
C LYS A 42 -14.99 -1.72 -23.86
N GLY A 43 -14.01 -1.65 -22.95
CA GLY A 43 -13.83 -2.63 -21.90
C GLY A 43 -15.18 -2.82 -21.23
N ASN A 44 -15.50 -4.09 -20.90
CA ASN A 44 -16.80 -4.50 -20.39
C ASN A 44 -17.44 -3.36 -19.59
N PRO A 45 -18.63 -2.88 -20.00
CA PRO A 45 -19.27 -1.79 -19.29
C PRO A 45 -19.28 -2.17 -17.80
N LEU A 46 -18.94 -1.21 -16.95
CA LEU A 46 -18.97 -1.37 -15.49
C LEU A 46 -20.44 -1.49 -15.05
N THR A 47 -21.09 -2.59 -15.45
CA THR A 47 -22.52 -2.88 -15.25
C THR A 47 -22.84 -3.13 -13.78
N SER A 48 -21.81 -3.31 -12.94
CA SER A 48 -21.93 -3.51 -11.50
C SER A 48 -20.80 -2.81 -10.75
N SER A 49 -21.13 -2.21 -9.61
CA SER A 49 -20.15 -1.62 -8.68
C SER A 49 -19.13 -2.64 -8.19
N LYS A 50 -19.52 -3.92 -8.10
CA LYS A 50 -18.63 -5.02 -7.73
C LYS A 50 -17.52 -5.23 -8.77
N ASP A 51 -17.87 -5.16 -10.05
CA ASP A 51 -16.92 -5.35 -11.14
C ASP A 51 -15.98 -4.15 -11.27
N ALA A 52 -16.47 -2.93 -11.01
CA ALA A 52 -15.64 -1.74 -10.92
C ALA A 52 -14.59 -1.82 -9.80
N THR A 53 -14.98 -2.32 -8.62
CA THR A 53 -14.03 -2.49 -7.52
C THR A 53 -13.01 -3.60 -7.79
N ALA A 54 -13.43 -4.69 -8.45
CA ALA A 54 -12.54 -5.76 -8.86
C ALA A 54 -11.53 -5.28 -9.91
N LEU A 55 -12.00 -4.56 -10.93
CA LEU A 55 -11.15 -3.95 -11.95
C LEU A 55 -10.17 -2.94 -11.34
N TRP A 56 -10.64 -2.07 -10.43
CA TRP A 56 -9.80 -1.11 -9.73
C TRP A 56 -8.71 -1.77 -8.89
N LYS A 57 -9.03 -2.86 -8.19
CA LYS A 57 -8.03 -3.64 -7.45
C LYS A 57 -6.99 -4.25 -8.39
N ALA A 58 -7.43 -4.85 -9.49
CA ALA A 58 -6.55 -5.46 -10.47
C ALA A 58 -5.64 -4.43 -11.16
N THR A 59 -6.16 -3.28 -11.56
CA THR A 59 -5.36 -2.20 -12.17
C THR A 59 -4.38 -1.59 -11.19
N LYS A 60 -4.79 -1.37 -9.94
CA LYS A 60 -3.88 -0.90 -8.88
C LYS A 60 -2.72 -1.87 -8.66
N GLN A 61 -3.00 -3.17 -8.65
CA GLN A 61 -1.96 -4.19 -8.47
C GLN A 61 -1.01 -4.22 -9.67
N LYS A 62 -1.53 -4.17 -10.90
CA LYS A 62 -0.71 -4.11 -12.12
C LYS A 62 0.20 -2.88 -12.16
N VAL A 63 -0.33 -1.69 -11.84
CA VAL A 63 0.47 -0.46 -11.79
C VAL A 63 1.54 -0.53 -10.70
N ALA A 64 1.23 -1.12 -9.54
CA ALA A 64 2.22 -1.31 -8.48
C ALA A 64 3.35 -2.26 -8.91
N GLU A 65 3.02 -3.35 -9.61
CA GLU A 65 4.00 -4.28 -10.18
C GLU A 65 4.88 -3.62 -11.25
N ASP A 66 4.28 -2.84 -12.16
CA ASP A 66 5.00 -2.10 -13.19
C ASP A 66 5.96 -1.07 -12.56
N LEU A 67 5.52 -0.33 -11.53
CA LEU A 67 6.36 0.62 -10.80
C LEU A 67 7.49 -0.06 -10.03
N TYR A 68 7.22 -1.22 -9.40
CA TYR A 68 8.23 -2.03 -8.73
C TYR A 68 9.31 -2.53 -9.69
N GLN A 69 8.93 -2.85 -10.94
CA GLN A 69 9.86 -3.30 -11.96
C GLN A 69 10.66 -2.16 -12.59
N ALA A 70 10.01 -1.02 -12.85
CA ALA A 70 10.61 0.10 -13.58
C ALA A 70 11.59 0.94 -12.74
N ASP A 71 11.38 1.06 -11.42
CA ASP A 71 12.18 1.94 -10.56
C ASP A 71 12.81 1.20 -9.36
N PRO A 72 14.16 1.11 -9.29
CA PRO A 72 14.87 0.51 -8.16
C PRO A 72 14.60 1.17 -6.80
N LEU A 73 14.35 2.48 -6.76
CA LEU A 73 14.11 3.21 -5.53
C LEU A 73 12.72 2.91 -4.95
N VAL A 74 11.71 2.83 -5.83
CA VAL A 74 10.36 2.40 -5.45
C VAL A 74 10.38 0.97 -4.92
N ARG A 75 11.15 0.08 -5.54
CA ARG A 75 11.37 -1.30 -5.06
C ARG A 75 11.94 -1.33 -3.64
N GLN A 76 13.02 -0.60 -3.38
CA GLN A 76 13.64 -0.55 -2.06
C GLN A 76 12.67 -0.01 -0.99
N LEU A 77 11.89 1.03 -1.31
CA LEU A 77 10.91 1.59 -0.39
C LEU A 77 9.78 0.59 -0.06
N ILE A 78 9.29 -0.14 -1.07
CA ILE A 78 8.26 -1.17 -0.89
C ILE A 78 8.81 -2.33 -0.05
N ASP A 79 10.04 -2.78 -0.32
CA ASP A 79 10.68 -3.85 0.44
C ASP A 79 10.89 -3.45 1.91
N VAL A 80 11.28 -2.19 2.17
CA VAL A 80 11.40 -1.64 3.54
C VAL A 80 10.05 -1.55 4.24
N ASP A 81 9.00 -1.06 3.57
CA ASP A 81 7.65 -0.98 4.15
C ASP A 81 7.08 -2.38 4.46
N ASN A 82 7.32 -3.35 3.58
CA ASN A 82 6.94 -4.74 3.80
C ASN A 82 7.70 -5.36 4.98
N ALA A 83 9.01 -5.12 5.07
CA ALA A 83 9.81 -5.54 6.22
C ALA A 83 9.29 -4.89 7.52
N TYR A 84 9.03 -3.59 7.50
CA TYR A 84 8.53 -2.85 8.66
C TYR A 84 7.18 -3.37 9.15
N LYS A 85 6.24 -3.68 8.25
CA LYS A 85 4.95 -4.30 8.61
C LYS A 85 5.14 -5.68 9.24
N GLY A 86 6.12 -6.47 8.76
CA GLY A 86 6.51 -7.74 9.37
C GLY A 86 7.10 -7.58 10.78
N PHE A 87 7.88 -6.53 11.02
CA PHE A 87 8.45 -6.23 12.34
C PHE A 87 7.44 -5.60 13.32
N ALA A 88 6.51 -4.77 12.83
CA ALA A 88 5.52 -4.07 13.66
C ALA A 88 4.52 -5.03 14.33
N GLN A 89 4.38 -6.25 13.82
CA GLN A 89 3.52 -7.29 14.40
C GLN A 89 4.25 -8.24 15.35
N GLN A 90 5.42 -7.88 15.90
CA GLN A 90 5.85 -8.62 17.09
C GLN A 90 4.89 -8.27 18.23
N PRO A 91 4.07 -9.22 18.72
CA PRO A 91 3.35 -8.98 19.97
C PRO A 91 4.43 -8.70 21.00
N LYS A 92 4.44 -7.51 21.58
CA LYS A 92 5.24 -7.24 22.78
C LYS A 92 5.01 -8.42 23.69
N GLN A 93 6.04 -9.25 23.91
CA GLN A 93 5.97 -10.38 24.81
C GLN A 93 5.68 -9.81 26.19
N SER A 94 4.41 -9.69 26.53
CA SER A 94 4.02 -9.13 27.80
C SER A 94 4.47 -10.10 28.88
N VAL A 95 5.07 -9.54 29.92
CA VAL A 95 5.50 -10.34 31.07
C VAL A 95 4.27 -10.82 31.87
N ILE A 96 3.10 -10.19 31.65
CA ILE A 96 1.84 -10.49 32.33
C ILE A 96 1.08 -11.61 31.62
N LYS A 97 0.69 -12.64 32.38
CA LYS A 97 -0.29 -13.65 31.96
C LYS A 97 -1.69 -13.17 32.26
N ARG A 98 -2.60 -13.34 31.29
CA ARG A 98 -4.02 -13.03 31.43
C ARG A 98 -4.86 -14.28 31.16
N ASP A 99 -6.03 -14.36 31.79
CA ASP A 99 -7.05 -15.35 31.45
C ASP A 99 -7.84 -14.93 30.19
N GLU A 100 -8.78 -15.78 29.77
CA GLU A 100 -9.67 -15.54 28.61
C GLU A 100 -10.59 -14.32 28.80
N PHE A 101 -10.77 -13.85 30.03
CA PHE A 101 -11.56 -12.67 30.40
C PHE A 101 -10.71 -11.40 30.56
N GLY A 102 -9.39 -11.49 30.37
CA GLY A 102 -8.46 -10.37 30.46
C GLY A 102 -7.95 -10.04 31.87
N ASN A 103 -8.26 -10.84 32.89
CA ASN A 103 -7.75 -10.65 34.25
C ASN A 103 -6.30 -11.11 34.36
N VAL A 104 -5.51 -10.42 35.19
CA VAL A 104 -4.11 -10.76 35.45
C VAL A 104 -4.04 -11.99 36.35
N THR A 105 -3.54 -13.11 35.81
CA THR A 105 -3.40 -14.38 36.54
C THR A 105 -1.99 -14.61 37.08
N GLY A 106 -0.99 -13.91 36.55
CA GLY A 106 0.38 -14.03 37.02
C GLY A 106 1.40 -13.42 36.05
N THR A 107 2.65 -13.84 36.19
CA THR A 107 3.76 -13.34 35.36
C THR A 107 4.57 -14.49 34.77
N ASN A 108 5.10 -14.31 33.56
CA ASN A 108 5.90 -15.30 32.85
C ASN A 108 7.40 -15.21 33.16
N LYS A 109 7.88 -14.04 33.58
CA LYS A 109 9.27 -13.75 33.91
C LYS A 109 9.33 -12.82 35.13
N SER A 110 10.49 -12.70 35.76
CA SER A 110 10.70 -11.78 36.88
C SER A 110 10.31 -10.34 36.52
N MET A 111 9.39 -9.77 37.30
CA MET A 111 8.92 -8.38 37.14
C MET A 111 10.03 -7.34 37.40
N LEU A 112 11.10 -7.74 38.09
CA LEU A 112 12.23 -6.85 38.42
C LEU A 112 13.17 -6.61 37.24
N THR A 113 13.23 -7.53 36.26
CA THR A 113 14.26 -7.52 35.22
C THR A 113 13.73 -7.41 33.80
N GLY A 114 12.41 -7.48 33.59
CA GLY A 114 11.85 -7.48 32.23
C GLY A 114 10.48 -6.83 32.06
N ALA A 115 9.83 -6.35 33.12
CA ALA A 115 8.53 -5.71 33.03
C ALA A 115 8.66 -4.21 32.79
N SER A 116 7.84 -3.68 31.89
CA SER A 116 7.69 -2.23 31.75
C SER A 116 6.99 -1.62 32.98
N GLN A 117 7.21 -0.32 33.24
CA GLN A 117 6.54 0.39 34.35
C GLN A 117 5.00 0.27 34.29
N LYS A 118 4.44 0.23 33.08
CA LYS A 118 3.01 0.02 32.86
C LYS A 118 2.55 -1.37 33.33
N GLU A 119 3.31 -2.41 33.01
CA GLU A 119 3.01 -3.77 33.44
C GLU A 119 3.16 -3.95 34.96
N GLN A 120 4.14 -3.27 35.57
CA GLN A 120 4.29 -3.24 37.02
C GLN A 120 3.08 -2.57 37.69
N ALA A 121 2.60 -1.44 37.14
CA ALA A 121 1.43 -0.75 37.65
C ALA A 121 0.13 -1.59 37.52
N GLU A 122 -0.04 -2.28 36.39
CA GLU A 122 -1.19 -3.17 36.14
C GLU A 122 -1.20 -4.37 37.12
N LEU A 123 -0.05 -5.00 37.34
CA LEU A 123 0.04 -6.09 38.31
C LEU A 123 -0.24 -5.59 39.74
N MET A 124 0.30 -4.44 40.13
CA MET A 124 0.05 -3.84 41.44
C MET A 124 -1.41 -3.41 41.64
N ALA A 125 -2.12 -3.04 40.57
CA ALA A 125 -3.54 -2.75 40.62
C ALA A 125 -4.36 -4.05 40.81
N ALA A 126 -4.02 -5.12 40.10
CA ALA A 126 -4.66 -6.42 40.26
C ALA A 126 -4.45 -7.01 41.66
N ILE A 127 -3.23 -6.92 42.21
CA ILE A 127 -2.93 -7.35 43.58
C ILE A 127 -3.77 -6.55 44.59
N ARG A 128 -3.87 -5.23 44.43
CA ARG A 128 -4.70 -4.38 45.30
C ARG A 128 -6.19 -4.71 45.21
N ALA A 129 -6.69 -5.00 44.01
CA ALA A 129 -8.09 -5.39 43.81
C ALA A 129 -8.40 -6.70 44.55
N ASN A 130 -7.53 -7.71 44.45
CA ASN A 130 -7.69 -8.97 45.18
C ASN A 130 -7.59 -8.78 46.69
N TYR A 131 -6.72 -7.89 47.17
CA TYR A 131 -6.59 -7.62 48.62
C TYR A 131 -7.81 -6.88 49.19
N ASN A 132 -8.42 -5.98 48.44
CA ASN A 132 -9.59 -5.21 48.87
C ASN A 132 -10.91 -5.99 48.78
N GLN A 133 -10.95 -7.12 48.07
CA GLN A 133 -12.10 -8.03 48.02
C GLN A 133 -12.15 -9.04 49.18
N GLY A 134 -11.13 -9.03 50.05
CA GLY A 134 -11.01 -9.91 51.21
C GLY A 134 -11.41 -9.30 52.56
N GLN A 135 -12.15 -8.17 52.57
CA GLN A 135 -12.79 -7.60 53.77
C GLN A 135 -14.30 -7.64 53.65
#